data_AF-A0A1C6STU9-F1
#
_entry.id   AF-A0A1C6STU9-F1
#
_cell.length_a   1.000
_cell.length_b   1.000
_cell.length_c   1.000
_cell.angle_alpha   90.00
_cell.angle_beta   90.00
_cell.angle_gamma   90.00
#
_symmetry.space_group_name_H-M   'P 1'
#
loop_
_entity.id
_entity.type
_entity.pdbx_description
1 polymer ?
#
loop_
_entity_poly.entity_id
_entity_poly.type
_entity_poly.pdbx_seq_one_letter_code
_entity_poly.pdbx_strand_id
1 'polypeptide(L)'
;MRHASANWSASLSVLIAADQGSPSMDCVCLMVATLTAMVGPGSGTALGRLLTYRWSEVAATAGSLRPQLDAVLAGGTASPSLIRRLAPTLGMHTADLFVVAGLDLPQDLVPASGTKPWHVGTALEKAARLAPQSLRRLHEFVRSLPEHPPAWPPVRPRHSYPLGPGEMMLRLLRNRNIGPYSPKVLYFIGDGPMVSYSTMGMLGPGRTKLTPQYVTAFATVLGIPDDDLAAVAGVGAAINPRLHRNHVELARLAWDARRLTGEQLSEVFDLTTRLR
;
A
#
# COMPACT_ATOMS: atom_id res chain seq x y z
N MET A 1 9.12 -36.40 38.95
CA MET A 1 9.66 -35.87 37.67
C MET A 1 9.39 -34.36 37.67
N ARG A 2 10.15 -33.45 38.28
CA ARG A 2 11.57 -33.00 38.19
C ARG A 2 12.05 -32.57 36.79
N HIS A 3 12.18 -31.23 36.67
CA HIS A 3 13.03 -30.38 35.81
C HIS A 3 12.77 -30.39 34.29
N ALA A 4 12.85 -29.28 33.55
CA ALA A 4 13.71 -28.10 33.76
C ALA A 4 13.07 -26.78 33.28
N SER A 5 13.13 -25.78 34.17
CA SER A 5 13.13 -24.35 33.89
C SER A 5 14.59 -23.88 33.96
N ALA A 6 15.17 -23.34 32.89
CA ALA A 6 16.40 -22.53 32.99
C ALA A 6 16.69 -21.75 31.70
N ASN A 7 17.17 -20.51 31.90
CA ASN A 7 17.99 -19.70 31.00
C ASN A 7 17.34 -18.98 29.80
N TRP A 8 16.55 -17.94 30.11
CA TRP A 8 16.25 -16.85 29.17
C TRP A 8 16.90 -15.50 29.56
N SER A 9 17.46 -15.37 30.77
CA SER A 9 18.01 -14.10 31.28
C SER A 9 19.48 -13.84 30.92
N ALA A 10 20.23 -14.86 30.50
CA ALA A 10 21.67 -14.72 30.22
C ALA A 10 21.98 -14.16 28.82
N SER A 11 21.11 -14.38 27.82
CA SER A 11 21.37 -13.93 26.45
C SER A 11 21.10 -12.44 26.21
N LEU A 12 20.29 -11.78 27.06
CA LEU A 12 20.07 -10.33 26.96
C LEU A 12 21.20 -9.51 27.59
N SER A 13 21.97 -10.08 28.52
CA SER A 13 23.01 -9.35 29.25
C SER A 13 24.33 -9.25 28.47
N VAL A 14 24.55 -10.11 27.46
CA VAL A 14 25.77 -10.09 26.64
C VAL A 14 25.66 -9.09 25.47
N LEU A 15 24.47 -8.60 25.11
CA LEU A 15 24.28 -7.65 24.01
C LEU A 15 24.39 -6.17 24.39
N ILE A 16 24.48 -5.84 25.68
CA ILE A 16 24.56 -4.44 26.17
C ILE A 16 26.01 -4.01 26.48
N ALA A 17 26.98 -4.94 26.45
CA ALA A 17 28.36 -4.67 26.83
C ALA A 17 29.34 -4.44 25.67
N ALA A 18 28.86 -4.27 24.43
CA ALA A 18 29.72 -4.00 23.28
C ALA A 18 29.52 -2.57 22.74
N ASP A 19 30.41 -1.70 23.22
CA ASP A 19 31.12 -0.67 22.46
C ASP A 19 30.41 0.65 22.08
N GLN A 20 31.01 1.74 22.55
CA GLN A 20 30.69 3.13 22.27
C GLN A 20 31.29 3.59 20.93
N GLY A 21 31.09 2.80 19.88
CA GLY A 21 31.48 3.13 18.51
C GLY A 21 30.24 3.23 17.63
N SER A 22 30.08 4.32 16.89
CA SER A 22 28.99 4.50 15.94
C SER A 22 28.83 3.25 15.05
N PRO A 23 27.64 2.63 14.95
CA PRO A 23 27.47 1.42 14.18
C PRO A 23 27.65 1.72 12.69
N SER A 24 28.49 0.93 12.01
CA SER A 24 28.62 1.01 10.55
C SER A 24 27.29 0.61 9.89
N MET A 25 26.98 1.24 8.75
CA MET A 25 25.76 1.01 7.97
C MET A 25 25.52 -0.48 7.64
N ASP A 26 26.60 -1.27 7.51
CA ASP A 26 26.54 -2.71 7.20
C ASP A 26 25.92 -3.53 8.35
N CYS A 27 26.09 -3.10 9.61
CA CYS A 27 25.56 -3.79 10.77
C CYS A 27 24.03 -3.62 10.91
N VAL A 28 23.52 -2.46 10.50
CA VAL A 28 22.06 -2.17 10.46
C VAL A 28 21.38 -3.03 9.39
N CYS A 29 21.98 -3.17 8.20
CA CYS A 29 21.45 -4.04 7.14
C CYS A 29 21.39 -5.52 7.57
N LEU A 30 22.40 -6.02 8.30
CA LEU A 30 22.42 -7.42 8.74
C LEU A 30 21.38 -7.71 9.85
N MET A 31 21.13 -6.74 10.75
CA MET A 31 20.09 -6.88 11.78
C MET A 31 18.68 -6.89 11.19
N VAL A 32 18.40 -6.03 10.19
CA VAL A 32 17.10 -6.01 9.49
C VAL A 32 16.86 -7.35 8.76
N ALA A 33 17.88 -7.91 8.12
CA ALA A 33 17.77 -9.18 7.41
C ALA A 33 17.44 -10.36 8.37
N THR A 34 18.01 -10.36 9.58
CA THR A 34 17.86 -11.47 10.54
C THR A 34 16.53 -11.42 11.29
N LEU A 35 15.98 -10.24 11.57
CA LEU A 35 14.65 -10.08 12.18
C LEU A 35 13.50 -10.43 11.24
N THR A 36 13.72 -10.34 9.92
CA THR A 36 12.68 -10.60 8.91
C THR A 36 12.29 -12.10 8.82
N ALA A 37 13.16 -13.01 9.28
CA ALA A 37 12.96 -14.45 9.14
C ALA A 37 12.06 -15.11 10.21
N MET A 38 11.70 -14.41 11.30
CA MET A 38 11.03 -15.03 12.47
C MET A 38 9.58 -14.60 12.72
N VAL A 39 8.97 -13.76 11.86
CA VAL A 39 7.61 -13.25 12.10
C VAL A 39 6.58 -14.10 11.33
N GLY A 40 5.79 -14.88 12.06
CA GLY A 40 4.67 -15.66 11.51
C GLY A 40 3.57 -14.78 10.88
N PRO A 41 2.65 -15.35 10.08
CA PRO A 41 1.66 -14.61 9.30
C PRO A 41 0.58 -14.01 10.21
N GLY A 42 0.82 -12.80 10.71
CA GLY A 42 -0.16 -11.96 11.41
C GLY A 42 -0.32 -10.61 10.71
N SER A 43 -1.46 -9.95 10.94
CA SER A 43 -1.81 -8.61 10.43
C SER A 43 -0.81 -7.52 10.83
N GLY A 44 0.03 -7.78 11.85
CA GLY A 44 1.15 -6.93 12.27
C GLY A 44 2.43 -7.07 11.43
N THR A 45 2.52 -8.02 10.49
CA THR A 45 3.78 -8.26 9.74
C THR A 45 4.09 -7.15 8.73
N ALA A 46 3.11 -6.71 7.95
CA ALA A 46 3.29 -5.70 6.91
C ALA A 46 3.52 -4.30 7.52
N LEU A 47 2.67 -3.92 8.48
CA LEU A 47 2.86 -2.68 9.23
C LEU A 47 4.14 -2.72 10.08
N GLY A 48 4.44 -3.83 10.73
CA GLY A 48 5.69 -3.99 11.49
C GLY A 48 6.93 -3.80 10.62
N ARG A 49 6.96 -4.38 9.41
CA ARG A 49 8.05 -4.15 8.45
C ARG A 49 8.18 -2.67 8.06
N LEU A 50 7.08 -1.99 7.79
CA LEU A 50 7.09 -0.56 7.49
C LEU A 50 7.62 0.27 8.66
N LEU A 51 7.16 -0.02 9.89
CA LEU A 51 7.61 0.68 11.10
C LEU A 51 9.09 0.44 11.38
N THR A 52 9.59 -0.78 11.15
CA THR A 52 11.02 -1.10 11.24
C THR A 52 11.82 -0.30 10.20
N TYR A 53 11.33 -0.23 8.96
CA TYR A 53 11.97 0.54 7.90
C TYR A 53 12.02 2.04 8.19
N ARG A 54 10.91 2.61 8.69
CA ARG A 54 10.75 4.04 8.99
C ARG A 54 11.00 4.40 10.45
N TRP A 55 11.72 3.55 11.20
CA TRP A 55 11.75 3.67 12.65
C TRP A 55 12.31 5.01 13.14
N SER A 56 13.32 5.56 12.46
CA SER A 56 13.90 6.86 12.79
C SER A 56 12.86 8.00 12.75
N GLU A 57 12.04 8.04 11.71
CA GLU A 57 10.98 9.03 11.51
C GLU A 57 9.85 8.87 12.54
N VAL A 58 9.43 7.63 12.77
CA VAL A 58 8.35 7.31 13.70
C VAL A 58 8.78 7.53 15.15
N ALA A 59 9.99 7.12 15.53
CA ALA A 59 10.49 7.23 16.90
C ALA A 59 10.58 8.69 17.37
N ALA A 60 10.94 9.62 16.47
CA ALA A 60 11.01 11.05 16.77
C ALA A 60 9.66 11.65 17.16
N THR A 61 8.55 11.07 16.69
CA THR A 61 7.18 11.56 16.93
C THR A 61 6.35 10.64 17.81
N ALA A 62 6.90 9.48 18.19
CA ALA A 62 6.18 8.42 18.88
C ALA A 62 5.60 8.90 20.21
N GLY A 63 6.35 9.64 21.03
CA GLY A 63 5.89 10.15 22.33
C GLY A 63 5.11 9.10 23.13
N SER A 64 3.85 9.40 23.43
CA SER A 64 2.94 8.50 24.16
C SER A 64 2.45 7.27 23.38
N LEU A 65 2.70 7.19 22.07
CA LEU A 65 2.37 6.04 21.21
C LEU A 65 3.38 4.90 21.32
N ARG A 66 4.56 5.14 21.91
CA ARG A 66 5.66 4.18 21.93
C ARG A 66 5.26 2.77 22.40
N PRO A 67 4.49 2.58 23.50
CA PRO A 67 4.07 1.24 23.92
C PRO A 67 3.20 0.52 22.89
N GLN A 68 2.35 1.26 22.16
CA GLN A 68 1.50 0.69 21.11
C GLN A 68 2.33 0.29 19.88
N LEU A 69 3.37 1.07 19.55
CA LEU A 69 4.28 0.75 18.46
C LEU A 69 5.14 -0.47 18.77
N ASP A 70 5.68 -0.55 19.98
CA ASP A 70 6.45 -1.71 20.44
C ASP A 70 5.60 -2.98 20.38
N ALA A 71 4.31 -2.89 20.75
CA ALA A 71 3.37 -4.01 20.62
C ALA A 71 3.13 -4.44 19.17
N VAL A 72 3.01 -3.49 18.22
CA VAL A 72 2.87 -3.80 16.78
C VAL A 72 4.15 -4.42 16.22
N LEU A 73 5.31 -3.90 16.59
CA LEU A 73 6.61 -4.46 16.22
C LEU A 73 6.80 -5.88 16.75
N ALA A 74 6.25 -6.19 17.93
CA ALA A 74 6.20 -7.54 18.49
C ALA A 74 5.14 -8.45 17.82
N GLY A 75 4.51 -8.01 16.73
CA GLY A 75 3.52 -8.77 15.96
C GLY A 75 2.07 -8.59 16.44
N GLY A 76 1.82 -7.69 17.39
CA GLY A 76 0.48 -7.34 17.84
C GLY A 76 -0.36 -6.64 16.77
N THR A 77 -1.67 -6.57 16.99
CA THR A 77 -2.60 -5.86 16.10
C THR A 77 -2.62 -4.37 16.41
N ALA A 78 -2.60 -3.54 15.37
CA ALA A 78 -2.75 -2.10 15.52
C ALA A 78 -4.23 -1.72 15.72
N SER A 79 -4.48 -0.75 16.59
CA SER A 79 -5.84 -0.20 16.74
C SER A 79 -6.16 0.81 15.62
N PRO A 80 -7.43 0.96 15.22
CA PRO A 80 -7.82 1.97 14.23
C PRO A 80 -7.38 3.40 14.58
N SER A 81 -7.39 3.76 15.87
CA SER A 81 -6.96 5.08 16.34
C SER A 81 -5.44 5.27 16.26
N LEU A 82 -4.65 4.21 16.43
CA LEU A 82 -3.22 4.23 16.17
C LEU A 82 -2.96 4.46 14.67
N ILE A 83 -3.64 3.73 13.80
CA ILE A 83 -3.47 3.86 12.33
C ILE A 83 -3.78 5.28 11.86
N ARG A 84 -4.87 5.89 12.32
CA ARG A 84 -5.21 7.28 11.96
C ARG A 84 -4.14 8.28 12.39
N ARG A 85 -3.51 8.07 13.55
CA ARG A 85 -2.44 8.94 14.06
C ARG A 85 -1.11 8.73 13.34
N LEU A 86 -0.82 7.50 12.89
CA LEU A 86 0.42 7.19 12.17
C LEU A 86 0.43 7.62 10.71
N ALA A 87 -0.74 7.62 10.06
CA ALA A 87 -0.83 7.91 8.63
C ALA A 87 -0.14 9.23 8.21
N PRO A 88 -0.34 10.38 8.90
CA PRO A 88 0.36 11.62 8.56
C PRO A 88 1.88 11.53 8.73
N THR A 89 2.36 10.90 9.80
CA THR A 89 3.81 10.72 10.06
C THR A 89 4.47 9.89 8.98
N LEU A 90 3.79 8.84 8.49
CA LEU A 90 4.28 7.97 7.43
C LEU A 90 4.06 8.55 6.03
N GLY A 91 3.43 9.72 5.91
CA GLY A 91 3.08 10.31 4.60
C GLY A 91 2.14 9.44 3.77
N MET A 92 1.45 8.48 4.38
CA MET A 92 0.54 7.56 3.69
C MET A 92 -0.90 8.01 3.84
N HIS A 93 -1.71 7.72 2.82
CA HIS A 93 -3.14 7.85 2.98
C HIS A 93 -3.65 6.89 4.06
N THR A 94 -4.49 7.39 4.96
CA THR A 94 -5.05 6.61 6.06
C THR A 94 -5.69 5.31 5.57
N ALA A 95 -6.46 5.35 4.48
CA ALA A 95 -7.09 4.15 3.91
C ALA A 95 -6.08 3.06 3.52
N ASP A 96 -4.91 3.44 2.99
CA ASP A 96 -3.88 2.49 2.61
C ASP A 96 -3.20 1.89 3.84
N LEU A 97 -2.97 2.70 4.87
CA LEU A 97 -2.38 2.20 6.11
C LEU A 97 -3.30 1.21 6.85
N PHE A 98 -4.62 1.36 6.74
CA PHE A 98 -5.57 0.34 7.22
C PHE A 98 -5.39 -1.00 6.48
N VAL A 99 -5.20 -0.97 5.16
CA VAL A 99 -4.93 -2.17 4.35
C VAL A 99 -3.60 -2.81 4.73
N VAL A 100 -2.55 -2.00 4.91
CA VAL A 100 -1.21 -2.45 5.35
C VAL A 100 -1.26 -3.06 6.76
N ALA A 101 -2.08 -2.52 7.66
CA ALA A 101 -2.31 -3.06 8.99
C ALA A 101 -3.23 -4.29 9.01
N GLY A 102 -3.77 -4.69 7.86
CA GLY A 102 -4.73 -5.79 7.73
C GLY A 102 -6.06 -5.55 8.42
N LEU A 103 -6.47 -4.29 8.53
CA LEU A 103 -7.75 -3.89 9.10
C LEU A 103 -8.78 -3.64 8.00
N ASP A 104 -10.06 -3.80 8.35
CA ASP A 104 -11.15 -3.35 7.49
C ASP A 104 -11.24 -1.82 7.46
N LEU A 105 -11.64 -1.28 6.30
CA LEU A 105 -11.81 0.16 6.16
C LEU A 105 -13.05 0.65 6.93
N PRO A 106 -12.91 1.70 7.74
CA PRO A 106 -14.06 2.39 8.32
C PRO A 106 -14.83 3.15 7.22
N GLN A 107 -16.13 3.37 7.45
CA GLN A 107 -17.08 3.92 6.46
C GLN A 107 -16.60 5.22 5.78
N ASP A 108 -15.95 6.10 6.52
CA ASP A 108 -15.44 7.38 6.02
C ASP A 108 -14.28 7.25 5.03
N LEU A 109 -13.60 6.09 5.01
CA LEU A 109 -12.43 5.82 4.16
C LEU A 109 -12.74 4.90 2.97
N VAL A 110 -13.95 4.34 2.89
CA VAL A 110 -14.31 3.40 1.83
C VAL A 110 -14.42 4.14 0.48
N PRO A 111 -13.81 3.62 -0.61
CA PRO A 111 -13.99 4.16 -1.95
C PRO A 111 -15.43 3.94 -2.46
N ALA A 112 -15.78 4.59 -3.56
CA ALA A 112 -17.07 4.30 -4.21
C ALA A 112 -17.13 2.84 -4.65
N SER A 113 -18.33 2.24 -4.58
CA SER A 113 -18.59 0.86 -4.98
C SER A 113 -19.75 0.81 -5.98
N GLY A 114 -19.90 -0.31 -6.69
CA GLY A 114 -20.95 -0.46 -7.70
C GLY A 114 -20.79 0.44 -8.93
N THR A 115 -19.58 0.92 -9.20
CA THR A 115 -19.30 1.92 -10.25
C THR A 115 -19.33 1.35 -11.69
N LYS A 116 -19.46 0.03 -11.85
CA LYS A 116 -19.44 -0.65 -13.15
C LYS A 116 -20.47 -0.07 -14.14
N PRO A 117 -20.14 0.01 -15.44
CA PRO A 117 -18.89 -0.46 -16.05
C PRO A 117 -17.69 0.47 -15.83
N TRP A 118 -17.91 1.66 -15.27
CA TRP A 118 -16.89 2.67 -15.07
C TRP A 118 -16.09 2.42 -13.78
N HIS A 119 -14.78 2.61 -13.83
CA HIS A 119 -13.93 2.58 -12.64
C HIS A 119 -12.69 3.41 -12.92
N VAL A 120 -11.99 3.84 -11.86
CA VAL A 120 -10.83 4.73 -11.97
C VAL A 120 -9.78 4.18 -12.92
N GLY A 121 -9.54 2.86 -12.89
CA GLY A 121 -8.61 2.21 -13.83
C GLY A 121 -8.89 2.49 -15.31
N THR A 122 -10.15 2.50 -15.74
CA THR A 122 -10.53 2.77 -17.13
C THR A 122 -10.26 4.23 -17.51
N ALA A 123 -10.49 5.16 -16.58
CA ALA A 123 -10.14 6.57 -16.77
C ALA A 123 -8.62 6.75 -16.86
N LEU A 124 -7.85 6.08 -15.99
CA LEU A 124 -6.38 6.15 -16.00
C LEU A 124 -5.76 5.63 -17.30
N GLU A 125 -6.28 4.54 -17.87
CA GLU A 125 -5.81 4.00 -19.16
C GLU A 125 -5.91 5.03 -20.30
N LYS A 126 -6.94 5.89 -20.26
CA LYS A 126 -7.15 6.96 -21.24
C LYS A 126 -6.36 8.21 -20.86
N ALA A 127 -6.39 8.61 -19.59
CA ALA A 127 -5.69 9.78 -19.07
C ALA A 127 -4.17 9.69 -19.26
N ALA A 128 -3.59 8.49 -19.20
CA ALA A 128 -2.17 8.26 -19.49
C ALA A 128 -1.76 8.73 -20.90
N ARG A 129 -2.70 8.82 -21.85
CA ARG A 129 -2.43 9.26 -23.23
C ARG A 129 -2.53 10.77 -23.41
N LEU A 130 -2.99 11.51 -22.41
CA LEU A 130 -3.19 12.96 -22.50
C LEU A 130 -1.85 13.73 -22.43
N ALA A 131 -1.84 14.88 -23.09
CA ALA A 131 -0.81 15.89 -22.86
C ALA A 131 -0.88 16.40 -21.40
N PRO A 132 0.24 16.86 -20.79
CA PRO A 132 0.24 17.31 -19.40
C PRO A 132 -0.81 18.38 -19.06
N GLN A 133 -1.08 19.32 -19.97
CA GLN A 133 -2.11 20.34 -19.77
C GLN A 133 -3.53 19.76 -19.75
N SER A 134 -3.84 18.85 -20.68
CA SER A 134 -5.11 18.12 -20.70
C SER A 134 -5.30 17.27 -19.46
N LEU A 135 -4.23 16.61 -18.97
CA LEU A 135 -4.29 15.82 -17.75
C LEU A 135 -4.59 16.69 -16.51
N ARG A 136 -3.95 17.86 -16.39
CA ARG A 136 -4.28 18.82 -15.31
C ARG A 136 -5.73 19.27 -15.37
N ARG A 137 -6.24 19.61 -16.55
CA ARG A 137 -7.64 20.01 -16.75
C ARG A 137 -8.61 18.89 -16.36
N LEU A 138 -8.30 17.64 -16.70
CA LEU A 138 -9.09 16.48 -16.29
C LEU A 138 -9.08 16.33 -14.76
N HIS A 139 -7.93 16.53 -14.12
CA HIS A 139 -7.79 16.42 -12.68
C HIS A 139 -8.52 17.54 -11.93
N GLU A 140 -8.44 18.77 -12.43
CA GLU A 140 -9.25 19.90 -11.93
C GLU A 140 -10.75 19.61 -12.02
N PHE A 141 -11.20 19.01 -13.14
CA PHE A 141 -12.59 18.58 -13.29
C PHE A 141 -12.97 17.52 -12.23
N VAL A 142 -12.15 16.48 -12.05
CA VAL A 142 -12.38 15.47 -11.00
C VAL A 142 -12.52 16.10 -9.62
N ARG A 143 -11.66 17.06 -9.29
CA ARG A 143 -11.69 17.78 -7.99
C ARG A 143 -12.89 18.73 -7.84
N SER A 144 -13.52 19.13 -8.94
CA SER A 144 -14.72 19.98 -8.93
C SER A 144 -16.01 19.19 -8.72
N LEU A 145 -15.98 17.87 -8.92
CA LEU A 145 -17.16 17.02 -8.73
C LEU A 145 -17.45 16.82 -7.24
N PRO A 146 -18.73 16.80 -6.83
CA PRO A 146 -19.08 16.58 -5.43
C PRO A 146 -18.74 15.15 -4.99
N GLU A 147 -18.14 15.00 -3.80
CA GLU A 147 -17.99 13.68 -3.18
C GLU A 147 -19.32 13.20 -2.61
N HIS A 148 -19.68 11.94 -2.89
CA HIS A 148 -20.83 11.28 -2.28
C HIS A 148 -20.38 10.26 -1.23
N PRO A 149 -21.12 10.11 -0.11
CA PRO A 149 -20.91 9.01 0.81
C PRO A 149 -20.97 7.67 0.06
N PRO A 150 -20.05 6.73 0.33
CA PRO A 150 -20.10 5.42 -0.30
C PRO A 150 -21.35 4.65 0.15
N ALA A 151 -21.88 3.81 -0.74
CA ALA A 151 -22.95 2.89 -0.38
C ALA A 151 -22.53 1.99 0.80
N TRP A 152 -23.44 1.78 1.75
CA TRP A 152 -23.19 0.98 2.96
C TRP A 152 -24.27 -0.11 3.15
N PRO A 153 -23.90 -1.36 3.50
CA PRO A 153 -22.53 -1.86 3.67
C PRO A 153 -21.75 -1.90 2.34
N PRO A 154 -20.40 -1.89 2.38
CA PRO A 154 -19.62 -1.91 1.15
C PRO A 154 -19.87 -3.20 0.38
N VAL A 155 -19.88 -3.10 -0.95
CA VAL A 155 -19.99 -4.28 -1.83
C VAL A 155 -18.79 -5.19 -1.56
N ARG A 156 -19.08 -6.41 -1.08
CA ARG A 156 -18.02 -7.40 -0.80
C ARG A 156 -17.32 -7.78 -2.11
N PRO A 157 -15.98 -7.86 -2.12
CA PRO A 157 -15.25 -8.39 -3.25
C PRO A 157 -15.74 -9.81 -3.56
N ARG A 158 -15.88 -10.13 -4.86
CA ARG A 158 -16.26 -11.48 -5.30
C ARG A 158 -15.28 -12.55 -4.80
N HIS A 159 -14.01 -12.17 -4.66
CA HIS A 159 -12.96 -13.02 -4.12
C HIS A 159 -12.19 -12.24 -3.05
N SER A 160 -12.09 -12.82 -1.86
CA SER A 160 -11.22 -12.36 -0.79
C SER A 160 -10.38 -13.55 -0.34
N TYR A 161 -9.07 -13.36 -0.29
CA TYR A 161 -8.12 -14.35 0.18
C TYR A 161 -7.58 -13.92 1.56
N PRO A 162 -6.95 -14.84 2.32
CA PRO A 162 -6.17 -14.44 3.48
C PRO A 162 -5.16 -13.35 3.12
N LEU A 163 -4.90 -12.43 4.04
CA LEU A 163 -4.05 -11.28 3.77
C LEU A 163 -2.58 -11.69 3.64
N GLY A 164 -2.15 -11.92 2.40
CA GLY A 164 -0.74 -11.98 2.01
C GLY A 164 -0.33 -10.74 1.19
N PRO A 165 0.96 -10.60 0.81
CA PRO A 165 1.44 -9.46 0.05
C PRO A 165 0.63 -9.21 -1.24
N GLY A 166 0.29 -10.26 -1.98
CA GLY A 166 -0.51 -10.14 -3.21
C GLY A 166 -1.93 -9.62 -2.96
N GLU A 167 -2.69 -10.21 -2.02
CA GLU A 167 -4.04 -9.71 -1.68
C GLU A 167 -4.00 -8.27 -1.13
N MET A 168 -2.98 -7.92 -0.34
CA MET A 168 -2.78 -6.56 0.13
C MET A 168 -2.62 -5.58 -1.03
N MET A 169 -1.79 -5.89 -2.03
CA MET A 169 -1.64 -5.04 -3.23
C MET A 169 -2.97 -4.88 -3.99
N LEU A 170 -3.73 -5.97 -4.14
CA LEU A 170 -5.05 -5.92 -4.79
C LEU A 170 -6.05 -5.08 -3.99
N ARG A 171 -6.00 -5.13 -2.66
CA ARG A 171 -6.82 -4.28 -1.77
C ARG A 171 -6.44 -2.80 -1.90
N LEU A 172 -5.15 -2.47 -2.01
CA LEU A 172 -4.71 -1.09 -2.25
C LEU A 172 -5.23 -0.54 -3.60
N LEU A 173 -5.28 -1.35 -4.66
CA LEU A 173 -5.94 -0.92 -5.92
C LEU A 173 -7.44 -0.69 -5.72
N ARG A 174 -8.11 -1.53 -4.94
CA ARG A 174 -9.53 -1.32 -4.60
C ARG A 174 -9.72 -0.01 -3.85
N ASN A 175 -8.80 0.42 -2.97
CA ASN A 175 -8.85 1.74 -2.32
C ASN A 175 -8.84 2.90 -3.32
N ARG A 176 -8.32 2.70 -4.54
CA ARG A 176 -8.37 3.68 -5.62
C ARG A 176 -9.60 3.55 -6.51
N ASN A 177 -10.56 2.67 -6.18
CA ASN A 177 -11.64 2.27 -7.09
C ASN A 177 -11.06 1.82 -8.46
N ILE A 178 -9.89 1.19 -8.44
CA ILE A 178 -9.30 0.53 -9.60
C ILE A 178 -9.74 -0.93 -9.54
N GLY A 179 -10.30 -1.42 -10.65
CA GLY A 179 -10.64 -2.83 -10.76
C GLY A 179 -9.43 -3.69 -10.38
N PRO A 180 -9.56 -4.68 -9.47
CA PRO A 180 -8.43 -5.37 -8.86
C PRO A 180 -7.53 -6.10 -9.87
N TYR A 181 -7.97 -6.26 -11.10
CA TYR A 181 -7.23 -6.95 -12.14
C TYR A 181 -7.15 -6.11 -13.42
N SER A 182 -6.80 -4.82 -13.30
CA SER A 182 -6.42 -4.00 -14.46
C SER A 182 -4.89 -4.06 -14.65
N PRO A 183 -4.34 -5.11 -15.33
CA PRO A 183 -2.90 -5.21 -15.59
C PRO A 183 -2.42 -4.10 -16.54
N LYS A 184 -3.32 -3.54 -17.36
CA LYS A 184 -3.01 -2.45 -18.29
C LYS A 184 -2.55 -1.20 -17.57
N VAL A 185 -3.22 -0.81 -16.49
CA VAL A 185 -2.83 0.38 -15.71
C VAL A 185 -1.44 0.20 -15.12
N LEU A 186 -1.15 -0.98 -14.55
CA LEU A 186 0.18 -1.30 -14.02
C LEU A 186 1.26 -1.32 -15.11
N TYR A 187 0.97 -1.94 -16.26
CA TYR A 187 1.88 -1.99 -17.40
C TYR A 187 2.16 -0.60 -17.98
N PHE A 188 1.12 0.17 -18.33
CA PHE A 188 1.28 1.45 -19.03
C PHE A 188 1.81 2.58 -18.14
N ILE A 189 1.53 2.55 -16.84
CA ILE A 189 1.89 3.65 -15.92
C ILE A 189 3.16 3.30 -15.13
N GLY A 190 3.24 2.07 -14.62
CA GLY A 190 4.21 1.67 -13.60
C GLY A 190 5.28 0.68 -14.06
N ASP A 191 5.39 0.42 -15.36
CA ASP A 191 6.34 -0.57 -15.91
C ASP A 191 6.13 -1.99 -15.33
N GLY A 192 4.87 -2.32 -15.04
CA GLY A 192 4.48 -3.64 -14.56
C GLY A 192 4.58 -4.71 -15.65
N PRO A 193 4.53 -6.01 -15.31
CA PRO A 193 4.60 -7.07 -16.30
C PRO A 193 3.34 -7.12 -17.17
N MET A 194 3.52 -7.41 -18.46
CA MET A 194 2.40 -7.63 -19.39
C MET A 194 1.75 -8.99 -19.11
N VAL A 195 0.70 -8.99 -18.30
CA VAL A 195 0.00 -10.22 -17.88
C VAL A 195 -1.49 -10.16 -18.16
N SER A 196 -2.13 -11.33 -18.19
CA SER A 196 -3.58 -11.43 -18.30
C SER A 196 -4.27 -11.05 -16.98
N TYR A 197 -5.58 -10.78 -17.06
CA TYR A 197 -6.44 -10.57 -15.89
C TYR A 197 -6.41 -11.76 -14.93
N SER A 198 -6.37 -13.00 -15.44
CA SER A 198 -6.34 -14.21 -14.60
C SER A 198 -5.01 -14.34 -13.85
N THR A 199 -3.88 -14.04 -14.50
CA THR A 199 -2.57 -14.03 -13.83
C THR A 199 -2.52 -12.96 -12.73
N MET A 200 -3.06 -11.77 -13.00
CA MET A 200 -3.17 -10.73 -11.98
C MET A 200 -4.02 -11.21 -10.78
N GLY A 201 -5.09 -11.95 -11.04
CA GLY A 201 -5.93 -12.50 -9.98
C GLY A 201 -5.31 -13.63 -9.17
N MET A 202 -4.26 -14.28 -9.68
CA MET A 202 -3.49 -15.27 -8.95
C MET A 202 -2.55 -14.65 -7.90
N LEU A 203 -2.35 -13.33 -7.87
CA LEU A 203 -1.62 -12.65 -6.80
C LEU A 203 -2.33 -12.78 -5.45
N GLY A 204 -3.67 -12.63 -5.42
CA GLY A 204 -4.49 -12.71 -4.20
C GLY A 204 -4.27 -14.00 -3.39
N PRO A 205 -4.46 -15.19 -3.99
CA PRO A 205 -4.20 -16.46 -3.32
C PRO A 205 -2.70 -16.82 -3.21
N GLY A 206 -1.78 -15.95 -3.64
CA GLY A 206 -0.34 -16.23 -3.62
C GLY A 206 0.13 -17.27 -4.64
N ARG A 207 -0.69 -17.58 -5.67
CA ARG A 207 -0.34 -18.53 -6.74
C ARG A 207 0.56 -17.93 -7.82
N THR A 208 0.70 -16.61 -7.82
CA THR A 208 1.70 -15.89 -8.62
C THR A 208 2.63 -15.14 -7.67
N LYS A 209 3.93 -15.33 -7.85
CA LYS A 209 4.95 -14.67 -7.04
C LYS A 209 4.93 -13.16 -7.31
N LEU A 210 4.92 -12.37 -6.24
CA LEU A 210 5.13 -10.93 -6.33
C LEU A 210 6.61 -10.67 -6.68
N THR A 211 6.84 -9.97 -7.78
CA THR A 211 8.18 -9.62 -8.28
C THR A 211 8.48 -8.15 -8.00
N PRO A 212 9.76 -7.72 -8.08
CA PRO A 212 10.11 -6.32 -7.96
C PRO A 212 9.38 -5.39 -8.93
N GLN A 213 9.16 -5.84 -10.17
CA GLN A 213 8.37 -5.09 -11.16
C GLN A 213 6.92 -4.89 -10.72
N TYR A 214 6.28 -5.88 -10.08
CA TYR A 214 4.96 -5.66 -9.51
C TYR A 214 5.00 -4.59 -8.42
N VAL A 215 5.93 -4.69 -7.46
CA VAL A 215 6.04 -3.72 -6.35
C VAL A 215 6.16 -2.30 -6.88
N THR A 216 7.10 -2.05 -7.80
CA THR A 216 7.26 -0.74 -8.42
C THR A 216 6.02 -0.27 -9.18
N ALA A 217 5.36 -1.17 -9.93
CA ALA A 217 4.18 -0.79 -10.70
C ALA A 217 2.99 -0.44 -9.79
N PHE A 218 2.78 -1.19 -8.71
CA PHE A 218 1.77 -0.87 -7.70
C PHE A 218 2.11 0.45 -7.00
N ALA A 219 3.33 0.62 -6.53
CA ALA A 219 3.79 1.86 -5.87
C ALA A 219 3.50 3.08 -6.73
N THR A 220 3.87 2.99 -8.01
CA THR A 220 3.68 4.04 -9.01
C THR A 220 2.21 4.40 -9.23
N VAL A 221 1.35 3.40 -9.43
CA VAL A 221 -0.10 3.63 -9.68
C VAL A 221 -0.82 4.12 -8.42
N LEU A 222 -0.39 3.67 -7.24
CA LEU A 222 -0.99 4.03 -5.96
C LEU A 222 -0.49 5.39 -5.45
N GLY A 223 0.67 5.87 -5.92
CA GLY A 223 1.32 7.06 -5.40
C GLY A 223 1.96 6.83 -4.02
N ILE A 224 2.39 5.60 -3.74
CA ILE A 224 3.09 5.23 -2.50
C ILE A 224 4.59 5.15 -2.83
N PRO A 225 5.51 5.64 -1.97
CA PRO A 225 6.93 5.44 -2.18
C PRO A 225 7.26 3.96 -2.40
N ASP A 226 8.10 3.68 -3.39
CA ASP A 226 8.47 2.31 -3.77
C ASP A 226 9.21 1.58 -2.65
N ASP A 227 10.09 2.27 -1.92
CA ASP A 227 10.77 1.71 -0.75
C ASP A 227 9.79 1.32 0.36
N ASP A 228 8.76 2.13 0.61
CA ASP A 228 7.74 1.82 1.62
C ASP A 228 6.95 0.59 1.21
N LEU A 229 6.52 0.54 -0.06
CA LEU A 229 5.76 -0.59 -0.55
C LEU A 229 6.62 -1.86 -0.63
N ALA A 230 7.92 -1.73 -0.90
CA ALA A 230 8.88 -2.83 -0.87
C ALA A 230 9.08 -3.37 0.55
N ALA A 231 9.27 -2.50 1.53
CA ALA A 231 9.37 -2.88 2.95
C ALA A 231 8.10 -3.60 3.41
N VAL A 232 6.93 -3.03 3.11
CA VAL A 232 5.62 -3.63 3.40
C VAL A 232 5.47 -5.00 2.72
N ALA A 233 5.87 -5.13 1.46
CA ALA A 233 5.74 -6.38 0.70
C ALA A 233 6.76 -7.47 1.11
N GLY A 234 7.90 -7.08 1.69
CA GLY A 234 9.06 -7.96 1.85
C GLY A 234 9.70 -8.34 0.51
N VAL A 235 9.55 -7.50 -0.51
CA VAL A 235 10.07 -7.71 -1.88
C VAL A 235 10.65 -6.38 -2.35
N GLY A 236 11.91 -6.36 -2.78
CA GLY A 236 12.56 -5.14 -3.26
C GLY A 236 11.87 -4.53 -4.48
N ALA A 237 12.09 -3.24 -4.72
CA ALA A 237 11.63 -2.53 -5.92
C ALA A 237 12.46 -2.90 -7.16
N ALA A 238 11.90 -2.69 -8.35
CA ALA A 238 12.61 -2.85 -9.62
C ALA A 238 13.70 -1.80 -9.78
N ILE A 239 14.81 -2.20 -10.39
CA ILE A 239 15.94 -1.30 -10.68
C ILE A 239 15.68 -0.59 -12.01
N ASN A 240 15.80 0.74 -12.03
CA ASN A 240 15.66 1.61 -13.21
C ASN A 240 14.35 1.38 -14.01
N PRO A 241 13.18 1.49 -13.38
CA PRO A 241 11.91 1.26 -14.06
C PRO A 241 11.60 2.34 -15.11
N ARG A 242 10.91 1.95 -16.18
CA ARG A 242 10.46 2.86 -17.26
C ARG A 242 9.08 3.43 -16.94
N LEU A 243 9.03 4.28 -15.92
CA LEU A 243 7.77 4.88 -15.46
C LEU A 243 7.19 5.85 -16.47
N HIS A 244 5.86 5.97 -16.47
CA HIS A 244 5.19 6.98 -17.27
C HIS A 244 5.58 8.39 -16.80
N ARG A 245 5.86 9.30 -17.74
CA ARG A 245 6.32 10.68 -17.42
C ARG A 245 5.40 11.46 -16.48
N ASN A 246 4.10 11.15 -16.50
CA ASN A 246 3.08 11.82 -15.68
C ASN A 246 2.58 10.94 -14.52
N HIS A 247 3.32 9.91 -14.09
CA HIS A 247 2.84 8.93 -13.11
C HIS A 247 2.38 9.56 -11.78
N VAL A 248 3.08 10.57 -11.28
CA VAL A 248 2.68 11.31 -10.05
C VAL A 248 1.30 11.92 -10.18
N GLU A 249 1.03 12.58 -11.32
CA GLU A 249 -0.26 13.23 -11.57
C GLU A 249 -1.38 12.19 -11.77
N LEU A 250 -1.07 11.07 -12.43
CA LEU A 250 -2.01 9.96 -12.61
C LEU A 250 -2.36 9.29 -11.28
N ALA A 251 -1.40 9.15 -10.36
CA ALA A 251 -1.66 8.61 -9.03
C ALA A 251 -2.56 9.54 -8.18
N ARG A 252 -2.34 10.86 -8.25
CA ARG A 252 -3.21 11.85 -7.61
C ARG A 252 -4.62 11.83 -8.18
N LEU A 253 -4.74 11.82 -9.51
CA LEU A 253 -6.02 11.65 -10.20
C LEU A 253 -6.74 10.37 -9.73
N ALA A 254 -6.00 9.27 -9.57
CA ALA A 254 -6.56 8.01 -9.09
C ALA A 254 -7.09 8.11 -7.65
N TRP A 255 -6.37 8.83 -6.79
CA TRP A 255 -6.80 9.08 -5.42
C TRP A 255 -8.06 9.94 -5.39
N ASP A 256 -8.07 11.10 -6.05
CA ASP A 256 -9.19 12.03 -6.00
C ASP A 256 -10.45 11.45 -6.67
N ALA A 257 -10.29 10.64 -7.73
CA ALA A 257 -11.42 9.99 -8.40
C ALA A 257 -12.01 8.79 -7.63
N ARG A 258 -11.36 8.29 -6.56
CA ARG A 258 -11.74 7.02 -5.90
C ARG A 258 -13.15 7.02 -5.31
N ARG A 259 -13.69 8.20 -4.99
CA ARG A 259 -15.01 8.38 -4.36
C ARG A 259 -16.10 8.80 -5.33
N LEU A 260 -15.77 8.93 -6.62
CA LEU A 260 -16.75 9.27 -7.64
C LEU A 260 -17.72 8.11 -7.90
N THR A 261 -18.98 8.44 -8.12
CA THR A 261 -20.03 7.48 -8.52
C THR A 261 -19.78 6.95 -9.93
N GLY A 262 -20.54 5.92 -10.33
CA GLY A 262 -20.48 5.41 -11.71
C GLY A 262 -20.83 6.46 -12.75
N GLU A 263 -21.82 7.32 -12.47
CA GLU A 263 -22.24 8.42 -13.35
C GLU A 263 -21.12 9.48 -13.48
N GLN A 264 -20.56 9.93 -12.36
CA GLN A 264 -19.44 10.87 -12.36
C GLN A 264 -18.21 10.31 -13.09
N LEU A 265 -17.91 9.02 -12.93
CA LEU A 265 -16.82 8.37 -13.66
C LEU A 265 -17.10 8.26 -15.18
N SER A 266 -18.37 8.16 -15.58
CA SER A 266 -18.77 8.27 -16.98
C SER A 266 -18.44 9.65 -17.54
N GLU A 267 -18.80 10.72 -16.81
CA GLU A 267 -18.48 12.10 -17.23
C GLU A 267 -16.98 12.35 -17.33
N VAL A 268 -16.20 11.83 -16.38
CA VAL A 268 -14.73 11.87 -16.41
C VAL A 268 -14.19 11.15 -17.65
N PHE A 269 -14.75 9.98 -17.99
CA PHE A 269 -14.37 9.23 -19.18
C PHE A 269 -14.68 10.00 -20.47
N ASP A 270 -15.85 10.62 -20.56
CA ASP A 270 -16.26 11.44 -21.70
C ASP A 270 -15.35 12.66 -21.87
N LEU A 271 -15.02 13.36 -20.77
CA LEU A 271 -14.08 14.47 -20.81
C LEU A 271 -12.69 14.02 -21.27
N THR A 272 -12.21 12.88 -20.76
CA THR A 272 -10.92 12.32 -21.18
C THR A 272 -10.87 12.05 -22.69
N THR A 273 -11.99 11.60 -23.27
CA THR A 273 -12.12 11.36 -24.71
C THR A 273 -12.08 12.67 -25.51
N ARG A 274 -12.70 13.75 -25.01
CA ARG A 274 -12.69 15.08 -25.66
C ARG A 274 -11.33 15.81 -25.58
N LEU A 275 -10.54 15.53 -24.55
CA LEU A 275 -9.26 16.20 -24.30
C LEU A 275 -8.06 15.55 -25.03
N ARG A 276 -8.29 14.43 -25.72
CA ARG A 276 -7.28 13.68 -26.47
C ARG A 276 -7.15 14.20 -27.89
#